data_AF-A0A916Z2K0-F1
#
_entry.id   AF-A0A916Z2K0-F1
#
_cell.length_a   1.000
_cell.length_b   1.000
_cell.length_c   1.000
_cell.angle_alpha   90.00
_cell.angle_beta   90.00
_cell.angle_gamma   90.00
#
_symmetry.space_group_name_H-M   'P 1'
#
loop_
_entity.id
_entity.type
_entity.pdbx_description
1 polymer ?
#
loop_
_entity_poly.entity_id
_entity_poly.type
_entity_poly.pdbx_seq_one_letter_code
_entity_poly.pdbx_strand_id
1 'polypeptide(L)'
;MYIADSINFDFPENQRGNKKDLAIFEQNLWLHDTEIRYLIDFKQGRWHLSMLYISIHNPLKLLCHYLDHYDSQKKAELYAQIFQRGIRKDARGTLKLNENAYNICYN
;
A
#
# COMPACT_ATOMS: atom_id res chain seq x y z
N MET A 1 -2.36 -12.23 -2.78
CA MET A 1 -3.79 -11.98 -2.52
C MET A 1 -3.88 -11.53 -1.06
N TYR A 2 -4.17 -10.26 -0.79
CA TYR A 2 -4.26 -9.74 0.58
C TYR A 2 -5.58 -10.26 1.17
N ILE A 3 -5.48 -11.22 2.08
CA ILE A 3 -6.60 -11.58 2.94
C ILE A 3 -6.47 -10.63 4.12
N ALA A 4 -7.42 -9.72 4.28
CA ALA A 4 -7.41 -8.82 5.42
C ALA A 4 -7.42 -9.66 6.70
N ASP A 5 -6.55 -9.34 7.67
CA ASP A 5 -6.51 -10.01 8.99
C ASP A 5 -7.83 -9.88 9.78
N SER A 6 -8.78 -9.10 9.26
CA SER A 6 -10.14 -8.97 9.77
C SER A 6 -11.09 -10.08 9.31
N ILE A 7 -10.68 -10.96 8.40
CA ILE A 7 -11.54 -12.07 7.95
C ILE A 7 -11.35 -13.22 8.92
N ASN A 8 -12.26 -13.31 9.89
CA ASN A 8 -12.36 -14.45 10.77
C ASN A 8 -12.92 -15.65 9.97
N PHE A 9 -12.10 -16.68 9.76
CA PHE A 9 -12.49 -17.90 9.05
C PHE A 9 -13.01 -18.99 9.99
N ASP A 10 -13.06 -18.73 11.30
CA ASP A 10 -13.43 -19.73 12.32
C ASP A 10 -14.95 -19.90 12.48
N PHE A 11 -15.73 -19.69 11.41
CA PHE A 11 -17.16 -19.94 11.44
C PHE A 11 -17.44 -21.40 11.02
N PRO A 12 -17.89 -22.27 11.93
CA PRO A 12 -18.18 -23.67 11.61
C PRO A 12 -19.41 -23.83 10.71
N GLU A 13 -20.24 -22.79 10.58
CA GLU A 13 -21.44 -22.77 9.75
C GLU A 13 -21.46 -21.53 8.85
N ASN A 14 -21.88 -21.71 7.59
CA ASN A 14 -22.08 -20.60 6.65
C ASN A 14 -23.30 -19.77 7.06
N GLN A 15 -23.06 -18.71 7.84
CA GLN A 15 -24.10 -17.75 8.22
C GLN A 15 -24.40 -16.77 7.08
N ARG A 16 -25.64 -16.27 7.04
CA ARG A 16 -26.01 -15.19 6.11
C ARG A 16 -25.24 -13.91 6.47
N GLY A 17 -24.47 -13.40 5.52
CA GLY A 17 -23.70 -12.17 5.70
C GLY A 17 -24.57 -10.96 6.07
N ASN A 18 -24.01 -10.07 6.87
CA ASN A 18 -24.59 -8.82 7.33
C ASN A 18 -23.92 -7.61 6.65
N LYS A 19 -24.47 -6.40 6.83
CA LYS A 19 -23.91 -5.18 6.23
C LYS A 19 -22.52 -4.80 6.78
N LYS A 20 -22.19 -5.18 8.03
CA LYS A 20 -20.88 -4.93 8.65
C LYS A 20 -19.77 -5.74 7.98
N ASP A 21 -20.09 -6.88 7.39
CA ASP A 21 -19.12 -7.67 6.62
C ASP A 21 -18.62 -6.90 5.38
N LEU A 22 -19.41 -5.93 4.89
CA LEU A 22 -19.03 -5.04 3.79
C LEU A 22 -18.17 -3.85 4.24
N ALA A 23 -18.01 -3.60 5.54
CA ALA A 23 -17.26 -2.45 6.05
C ALA A 23 -15.78 -2.46 5.61
N ILE A 24 -15.23 -3.62 5.29
CA ILE A 24 -13.89 -3.79 4.74
C ILE A 24 -13.74 -3.04 3.41
N PHE A 25 -14.77 -3.01 2.58
CA PHE A 25 -14.74 -2.29 1.30
C PHE A 25 -14.73 -0.78 1.52
N GLU A 26 -15.53 -0.28 2.46
CA GLU A 26 -15.57 1.15 2.81
C GLU A 26 -14.23 1.61 3.41
N GLN A 27 -13.64 0.81 4.30
CA GLN A 27 -12.36 1.11 4.95
C GLN A 27 -11.18 1.09 3.99
N ASN A 28 -11.25 0.31 2.91
CA ASN A 28 -10.18 0.17 1.91
C ASN A 28 -10.41 1.01 0.64
N LEU A 29 -11.55 1.68 0.52
CA LEU A 29 -11.89 2.47 -0.67
C LEU A 29 -10.86 3.56 -0.96
N TRP A 30 -10.25 4.13 0.09
CA TRP A 30 -9.21 5.15 -0.05
C TRP A 30 -7.92 4.63 -0.70
N LEU A 31 -7.66 3.31 -0.69
CA LEU A 31 -6.50 2.73 -1.37
C LEU A 31 -6.56 2.91 -2.89
N HIS A 32 -7.77 3.11 -3.43
CA HIS A 32 -8.00 3.46 -4.82
C HIS A 32 -7.40 4.83 -5.18
N ASP A 33 -7.52 5.78 -4.25
CA ASP A 33 -7.01 7.15 -4.40
C ASP A 33 -5.68 7.30 -3.65
N THR A 34 -4.68 6.53 -4.07
CA THR A 34 -3.32 6.61 -3.51
C THR A 34 -2.24 6.87 -4.54
N GLU A 35 -1.26 7.70 -4.16
CA GLU A 35 0.05 7.67 -4.81
C GLU A 35 0.87 6.51 -4.25
N ILE A 36 1.53 5.79 -5.16
CA ILE A 36 2.37 4.65 -4.79
C ILE A 36 3.84 5.07 -4.92
N ARG A 37 4.55 5.05 -3.79
CA ARG A 37 6.01 5.19 -3.71
C ARG A 37 6.64 3.89 -3.19
N TYR A 38 7.96 3.82 -3.21
CA TYR A 38 8.70 2.70 -2.63
C TYR A 38 9.86 3.20 -1.79
N LEU A 39 10.22 2.39 -0.80
CA LEU A 39 11.38 2.57 0.07
C LEU A 39 12.26 1.33 -0.05
N ILE A 40 13.56 1.56 -0.21
CA ILE A 40 14.58 0.51 -0.26
C ILE A 40 15.59 0.78 0.85
N ASP A 41 15.63 -0.10 1.83
CA ASP A 41 16.51 0.00 2.99
C ASP A 41 17.50 -1.17 3.05
N PHE A 42 18.76 -0.89 3.36
CA PHE A 42 19.73 -1.96 3.64
C PHE A 42 19.66 -2.36 5.12
N LYS A 43 19.20 -3.59 5.40
CA LYS A 43 19.08 -4.14 6.76
C LYS A 43 19.52 -5.60 6.77
N GLN A 44 20.31 -5.99 7.76
CA GLN A 44 20.78 -7.37 7.96
C GLN A 44 21.44 -7.98 6.71
N GLY A 45 22.23 -7.20 5.99
CA GLY A 45 22.93 -7.67 4.78
C GLY A 45 22.07 -7.81 3.53
N ARG A 46 20.79 -7.40 3.57
CA ARG A 46 19.87 -7.47 2.44
C ARG A 46 19.19 -6.12 2.17
N TRP A 47 18.74 -5.95 0.94
CA TRP A 47 18.00 -4.77 0.49
C TRP A 47 16.50 -5.03 0.60
N HIS A 48 15.85 -4.42 1.59
CA HIS A 48 14.43 -4.59 1.91
C HIS A 48 13.60 -3.60 1.12
N LEU A 49 12.63 -4.11 0.37
CA LEU A 49 11.70 -3.33 -0.43
C LEU A 49 10.36 -3.21 0.30
N SER A 50 9.93 -1.97 0.52
CA SER A 50 8.59 -1.66 1.02
C SER A 50 7.86 -0.73 0.04
N MET A 51 6.57 -0.95 -0.16
CA MET A 51 5.69 -0.06 -0.91
C MET A 51 4.94 0.86 0.04
N LEU A 52 4.83 2.12 -0.36
CA LEU A 52 4.13 3.17 0.38
C LEU A 52 2.91 3.60 -0.43
N TYR A 53 1.74 3.45 0.17
CA TYR A 53 0.47 3.93 -0.36
C TYR A 53 0.10 5.20 0.39
N ILE A 54 0.01 6.33 -0.31
CA ILE A 54 -0.23 7.64 0.29
C ILE A 54 -1.55 8.17 -0.23
N SER A 55 -2.52 8.45 0.63
CA SER A 55 -3.80 9.00 0.19
C SER A 55 -3.61 10.39 -0.41
N ILE A 56 -4.20 10.62 -1.58
CA ILE A 56 -4.10 11.92 -2.27
C ILE A 56 -4.93 13.00 -1.54
N HIS A 57 -6.04 12.59 -0.92
CA HIS A 57 -6.94 13.48 -0.18
C HIS A 57 -6.41 13.82 1.22
N ASN A 58 -5.59 12.94 1.80
CA ASN A 58 -4.96 13.16 3.09
C ASN A 58 -3.53 12.58 3.09
N PRO A 59 -2.52 13.43 2.86
CA PRO A 59 -1.11 13.02 2.82
C PRO A 59 -0.62 12.31 4.09
N LEU A 60 -1.24 12.55 5.24
CA LEU A 60 -0.91 11.89 6.52
C LEU A 60 -1.53 10.49 6.65
N LYS A 61 -2.43 10.11 5.75
CA LYS A 61 -3.00 8.76 5.68
C LYS A 61 -2.16 7.91 4.73
N LEU A 62 -1.28 7.11 5.33
CA LEU A 62 -0.35 6.25 4.62
C LEU A 62 -0.45 4.78 5.07
N LEU A 63 -0.14 3.87 4.17
CA LEU A 63 0.03 2.45 4.44
C LEU A 63 1.41 2.03 3.91
N CYS A 64 2.23 1.49 4.79
CA CYS A 64 3.52 0.90 4.43
C CYS A 64 3.37 -0.62 4.40
N HIS A 65 3.78 -1.22 3.29
CA HIS A 65 3.73 -2.66 3.12
C HIS A 65 5.10 -3.19 2.70
N TYR A 66 5.68 -4.03 3.54
CA TYR A 66 6.88 -4.78 3.20
C TYR A 66 6.54 -5.82 2.13
N LEU A 67 7.30 -5.86 1.04
CA LEU A 67 7.13 -6.86 -0.02
C LEU A 67 8.12 -8.00 0.12
N ASP A 68 9.41 -7.68 0.03
CA ASP A 68 10.47 -8.69 -0.06
C ASP A 68 11.84 -8.07 0.21
N HIS A 69 12.89 -8.89 0.19
CA HIS A 69 14.28 -8.48 0.27
C HIS A 69 15.12 -9.09 -0.84
N TYR A 70 16.22 -8.40 -1.20
CA TYR A 70 17.07 -8.77 -2.31
C TYR A 70 18.55 -8.67 -1.96
N ASP A 71 19.38 -9.43 -2.67
CA ASP A 71 20.84 -9.45 -2.46
C ASP A 71 21.53 -8.18 -2.98
N SER A 72 20.91 -7.48 -3.93
CA SER A 72 21.47 -6.26 -4.52
C SER A 72 20.43 -5.15 -4.63
N GLN A 73 20.91 -3.91 -4.44
CA GLN A 73 20.09 -2.70 -4.57
C GLN A 73 19.42 -2.61 -5.94
N LYS A 74 20.19 -2.87 -7.00
CA LYS A 74 19.70 -2.80 -8.38
C LYS A 74 18.56 -3.80 -8.65
N LYS A 75 18.61 -4.98 -8.02
CA LYS A 75 17.51 -5.96 -8.09
C LYS A 75 16.29 -5.42 -7.34
N ALA A 76 16.47 -4.92 -6.13
CA ALA A 76 15.37 -4.30 -5.37
C ALA A 76 14.70 -3.16 -6.14
N GLU A 77 15.47 -2.27 -6.77
CA GLU A 77 14.97 -1.14 -7.57
C GLU A 77 14.18 -1.61 -8.80
N LEU A 78 14.70 -2.61 -9.52
CA LEU A 78 14.00 -3.18 -10.67
C LEU A 78 12.64 -3.74 -10.27
N TYR A 79 12.61 -4.54 -9.20
CA TYR A 79 11.37 -5.11 -8.68
C TYR A 79 10.42 -4.03 -8.17
N ALA A 80 10.93 -3.00 -7.47
CA ALA A 80 10.14 -1.86 -7.03
C ALA A 80 9.42 -1.18 -8.20
N GLN A 81 10.12 -0.93 -9.30
CA GLN A 81 9.53 -0.33 -10.51
C GLN A 81 8.49 -1.25 -11.16
N ILE A 82 8.75 -2.57 -11.21
CA ILE A 82 7.80 -3.55 -11.74
C ILE A 82 6.53 -3.58 -10.90
N PHE A 83 6.66 -3.65 -9.57
CA PHE A 83 5.52 -3.63 -8.65
C PHE A 83 4.76 -2.31 -8.72
N GLN A 84 5.47 -1.18 -8.72
CA GLN A 84 4.85 0.13 -8.85
C GLN A 84 4.03 0.22 -10.14
N ARG A 85 4.53 -0.29 -11.27
CA ARG A 85 3.78 -0.36 -12.54
C ARG A 85 2.61 -1.33 -12.47
N GLY A 86 2.77 -2.48 -11.83
CA GLY A 86 1.72 -3.50 -11.68
C GLY A 86 0.55 -3.00 -10.83
N ILE A 87 0.85 -2.31 -9.72
CA ILE A 87 -0.16 -1.73 -8.84
C ILE A 87 -0.81 -0.49 -9.50
N ARG A 88 -0.05 0.31 -10.26
CA ARG A 88 -0.55 1.48 -11.01
C ARG A 88 -1.40 1.14 -12.23
N LYS A 89 -1.60 -0.12 -12.61
CA LYS A 89 -2.44 -0.53 -13.76
C LYS A 89 -3.95 -0.32 -13.53
N ASP A 90 -4.34 0.62 -12.67
CA ASP A 90 -5.70 1.13 -12.62
C ASP A 90 -5.94 2.09 -13.81
N ALA A 91 -7.10 1.96 -14.46
CA ALA A 91 -7.41 2.61 -15.73
C ALA A 91 -7.59 4.13 -15.66
N ARG A 92 -7.52 4.74 -14.46
CA ARG A 92 -7.89 6.14 -14.21
C ARG A 92 -6.73 7.14 -14.26
N GLY A 93 -5.52 6.68 -14.58
CA GLY A 93 -4.34 7.54 -14.63
C GLY A 93 -3.73 7.78 -13.25
N THR A 94 -2.43 8.08 -13.22
CA THR A 94 -1.69 8.21 -11.95
C THR A 94 -1.98 9.57 -11.33
N LEU A 95 -2.81 9.57 -10.28
CA LEU A 95 -2.94 10.70 -9.40
C LEU A 95 -1.62 10.89 -8.62
N LYS A 96 -1.09 12.11 -8.64
CA LYS A 96 0.14 12.48 -7.93
C LYS A 96 -0.22 13.35 -6.74
N LEU A 97 0.44 13.19 -5.59
CA LEU A 97 0.33 14.18 -4.52
C LEU A 97 0.87 15.53 -4.98
N ASN A 98 0.28 16.58 -4.42
CA ASN A 98 0.90 17.89 -4.38
C ASN A 98 2.03 17.87 -3.34
N GLU A 99 3.28 18.06 -3.79
CA GLU A 99 4.45 18.07 -2.90
C GLU A 99 4.40 19.21 -1.87
N ASN A 100 3.65 20.27 -2.16
CA ASN A 100 3.42 21.40 -1.25
C ASN A 100 2.26 21.16 -0.25
N ALA A 101 1.67 19.96 -0.21
CA ALA A 101 0.58 19.66 0.72
C ALA A 101 1.03 19.65 2.19
N TYR A 102 2.34 19.53 2.41
CA TYR A 102 2.93 19.50 3.74
C TYR A 102 3.48 20.90 4.07
N ASN A 103 2.67 21.74 4.70
CA ASN A 103 3.14 22.95 5.39
C ASN A 103 3.92 22.55 6.66
N ILE A 104 5.00 21.79 6.50
CA ILE A 104 5.89 21.41 7.60
C ILE A 104 6.69 22.65 7.97
N CYS A 105 6.28 23.33 9.04
CA CYS A 105 7.12 24.31 9.71
C CYS A 105 8.27 23.58 10.39
N TYR A 106 9.48 23.75 9.88
CA TYR A 106 10.70 23.41 10.60
C TYR A 106 10.92 24.52 11.64
N ASN A 107 10.49 24.28 12.88
CA ASN A 107 10.81 25.12 14.04
C ASN A 107 12.25 24.86 14.49
#